data_AF-A0A2T3MSE5-F1
#
_entry.id   AF-A0A2T3MSE5-F1
#
_cell.length_a   1.000
_cell.length_b   1.000
_cell.length_c   1.000
_cell.angle_alpha   90.00
_cell.angle_beta   90.00
_cell.angle_gamma   90.00
#
_symmetry.space_group_name_H-M   'P 1'
#
loop_
_entity.id
_entity.type
_entity.pdbx_description
1 polymer ?
#
loop_
_entity_poly.entity_id
_entity_poly.type
_entity_poly.pdbx_seq_one_letter_code
_entity_poly.pdbx_strand_id
1 'polypeptide(L)'
;MSNNNFVKICLKNGVKDLFETPEAEVEDLFEIPARGIEYNSSREAYIDKSKLVWFKIDEVKMTIAMSFGDIWSTLQFPDHGSEFQRIKSELTRPS
;
A
#
# COMPACT_ATOMS: atom_id res chain seq x y z
N MET A 1 -22.78 -1.70 -2.45
CA MET A 1 -21.99 -0.98 -3.46
C MET A 1 -20.55 -0.99 -2.98
N SER A 2 -19.68 -1.78 -3.62
CA SER A 2 -18.27 -1.86 -3.24
C SER A 2 -17.62 -0.52 -3.54
N ASN A 3 -17.08 0.14 -2.53
CA ASN A 3 -16.42 1.43 -2.69
C ASN A 3 -15.07 1.17 -3.39
N ASN A 4 -15.03 1.27 -4.73
CA ASN A 4 -13.86 0.97 -5.58
C ASN A 4 -12.62 1.85 -5.29
N ASN A 5 -12.74 2.81 -4.38
CA ASN A 5 -11.66 3.69 -3.99
C ASN A 5 -10.70 3.07 -2.98
N PHE A 6 -11.09 1.99 -2.29
CA PHE A 6 -10.21 1.33 -1.32
C PHE A 6 -9.63 0.03 -1.87
N VAL A 7 -8.31 -0.10 -1.79
CA VAL A 7 -7.57 -1.31 -2.12
C VAL A 7 -7.06 -1.93 -0.83
N LYS A 8 -7.65 -3.06 -0.45
CA LYS A 8 -7.19 -3.86 0.69
C LYS A 8 -5.97 -4.68 0.28
N ILE A 9 -5.00 -4.83 1.16
CA ILE A 9 -3.78 -5.63 0.98
C ILE A 9 -3.61 -6.55 2.17
N CYS A 10 -3.33 -7.83 1.91
CA CYS A 10 -3.04 -8.82 2.94
C CYS A 10 -1.53 -8.90 3.20
N LEU A 11 -1.04 -8.28 4.28
CA LEU A 11 0.39 -8.30 4.63
C LEU A 11 0.85 -9.67 5.16
N LYS A 12 -0.09 -10.54 5.58
CA LYS A 12 0.23 -11.92 5.98
C LYS A 12 0.82 -12.77 4.86
N ASN A 13 0.65 -12.36 3.61
CA ASN A 13 1.20 -13.06 2.45
C ASN A 13 2.70 -12.80 2.24
N GLY A 14 3.42 -12.30 3.26
CA GLY A 14 4.84 -11.96 3.17
C GLY A 14 5.12 -10.60 2.53
N VAL A 15 4.08 -9.80 2.26
CA VAL A 15 4.22 -8.43 1.78
C VAL A 15 4.73 -7.55 2.92
N LYS A 16 5.78 -6.77 2.64
CA LYS A 16 6.36 -5.81 3.58
C LYS A 16 6.08 -4.40 3.09
N ASP A 17 5.78 -3.50 3.99
CA ASP A 17 5.87 -2.07 3.67
C ASP A 17 7.24 -1.55 4.12
N LEU A 18 7.98 -0.99 3.17
CA LEU A 18 9.24 -0.30 3.38
C LEU A 18 8.94 1.20 3.53
N PHE A 19 8.14 1.53 4.54
CA PHE A 19 7.79 2.91 4.84
C PHE A 19 9.03 3.80 4.96
N GLU A 20 9.09 4.82 4.11
CA GLU A 20 10.13 5.85 4.17
C GLU A 20 9.50 7.13 4.73
N THR A 21 9.33 7.18 6.05
CA THR A 21 9.02 8.44 6.74
C THR A 21 10.33 9.12 7.15
N PRO A 22 10.47 10.44 6.97
CA PRO A 22 11.55 11.19 7.63
C PRO A 22 11.49 10.93 9.13
N GLU A 23 12.62 10.55 9.70
CA GLU A 23 12.85 10.06 11.06
C GLU A 23 11.97 10.73 12.13
N ALA A 24 10.91 10.06 12.57
CA ALA A 24 10.33 10.19 13.90
C ALA A 24 9.35 9.02 14.15
N GLU A 25 9.70 8.16 15.11
CA GLU A 25 8.74 7.44 15.97
C GLU A 25 7.77 6.46 15.29
N VAL A 26 8.31 5.31 14.85
CA VAL A 26 7.50 4.17 14.39
C VAL A 26 7.63 3.00 15.38
N GLU A 27 7.37 3.22 16.67
CA GLU A 27 7.31 2.12 17.65
C GLU A 27 5.88 1.68 18.02
N ASP A 28 4.82 2.42 17.67
CA ASP A 28 3.43 2.03 17.98
C ASP A 28 2.41 2.55 16.96
N LEU A 29 2.66 2.32 15.66
CA LEU A 29 1.74 2.74 14.60
C LEU A 29 0.54 1.79 14.47
N PHE A 30 -0.41 1.87 15.41
CA PHE A 30 -1.74 1.28 15.23
C PHE A 30 -2.78 2.22 14.65
N GLU A 31 -2.54 3.54 14.60
CA GLU A 31 -3.44 4.48 13.92
C GLU A 31 -2.63 5.70 13.40
N ILE A 32 -2.02 5.62 12.20
CA ILE A 32 -1.65 6.86 11.48
C ILE A 32 -2.93 7.37 10.84
N PRO A 33 -3.49 8.52 11.26
CA PRO A 33 -4.74 8.99 10.69
C PRO A 33 -4.52 9.46 9.25
N ALA A 34 -5.28 8.86 8.32
CA ALA A 34 -5.80 9.51 7.12
C ALA A 34 -4.84 10.01 6.04
N ARG A 35 -3.66 9.40 5.87
CA ARG A 35 -2.68 9.82 4.84
C ARG A 35 -2.68 8.97 3.56
N GLY A 36 -3.79 8.29 3.27
CA GLY A 36 -3.99 7.54 2.03
C GLY A 36 -3.61 6.06 2.09
N ILE A 37 -2.94 5.63 3.15
CA ILE A 37 -2.75 4.22 3.48
C ILE A 37 -2.91 4.01 4.99
N GLU A 38 -3.66 2.99 5.40
CA GLU A 38 -3.98 2.69 6.79
C GLU A 38 -3.70 1.21 7.11
N TYR A 39 -3.29 0.93 8.35
CA TYR A 39 -2.87 -0.38 8.82
C TYR A 39 -3.75 -0.81 9.97
N ASN A 40 -4.07 -2.09 10.06
CA ASN A 40 -4.78 -2.63 11.22
C ASN A 40 -3.99 -3.74 11.93
N SER A 41 -4.44 -4.07 13.15
CA SER A 41 -3.88 -5.14 13.97
C SER A 41 -3.99 -6.55 13.37
N SER A 42 -4.79 -6.71 12.31
CA SER A 42 -4.89 -7.96 11.56
C SER A 42 -3.84 -8.11 10.46
N ARG A 43 -2.82 -7.23 10.41
CA ARG A 43 -1.80 -7.19 9.34
C ARG A 43 -2.43 -7.02 7.96
N GLU A 44 -3.34 -6.07 7.87
CA GLU A 44 -3.94 -5.64 6.61
C GLU A 44 -3.60 -4.17 6.40
N ALA A 45 -3.36 -3.80 5.15
CA ALA A 45 -3.25 -2.41 4.74
C ALA A 45 -4.41 -2.02 3.83
N TYR A 46 -4.86 -0.78 3.90
CA TYR A 46 -5.94 -0.23 3.10
C TYR A 46 -5.46 1.04 2.42
N ILE A 47 -5.36 1.02 1.09
CA ILE A 47 -5.01 2.18 0.27
C ILE A 47 -6.28 2.90 -0.16
N ASP A 48 -6.33 4.22 0.03
CA ASP A 48 -7.34 5.10 -0.54
C ASP A 48 -6.84 5.68 -1.87
N LYS A 49 -7.33 5.14 -2.99
CA LYS A 49 -7.00 5.57 -4.35
C LYS A 49 -7.32 7.05 -4.60
N SER A 50 -8.29 7.63 -3.88
CA SER A 50 -8.66 9.04 -4.09
C SER A 50 -7.57 10.01 -3.60
N LYS A 51 -6.68 9.54 -2.72
CA LYS A 51 -5.54 10.30 -2.17
C LYS A 51 -4.22 9.94 -2.85
N LEU A 52 -4.22 8.94 -3.73
CA LEU A 52 -3.02 8.47 -4.42
C LEU A 52 -2.62 9.48 -5.50
N VAL A 53 -1.47 10.13 -5.30
CA VAL A 53 -0.94 11.13 -6.24
C VAL A 53 -0.25 10.43 -7.41
N TRP A 54 0.58 9.44 -7.10
CA TRP A 54 1.20 8.59 -8.10
C TRP A 54 1.54 7.22 -7.50
N PHE A 55 1.72 6.24 -8.38
CA PHE A 55 2.29 4.94 -8.04
C PHE A 55 3.20 4.45 -9.16
N LYS A 56 4.15 3.59 -8.80
CA LYS A 56 5.06 2.94 -9.73
C LYS A 56 5.19 1.47 -9.37
N ILE A 57 5.01 0.61 -10.38
CA ILE A 57 5.17 -0.84 -10.25
C ILE A 57 6.52 -1.21 -10.86
N ASP A 58 7.37 -1.86 -10.07
CA ASP A 58 8.61 -2.50 -10.53
C ASP A 58 8.42 -4.00 -10.47
N GLU A 59 8.21 -4.62 -11.63
CA GLU A 59 7.99 -6.07 -11.70
C GLU A 59 9.27 -6.85 -11.36
N VAL A 60 10.44 -6.37 -11.75
CA VAL A 60 11.70 -7.08 -11.49
C VAL A 60 11.99 -7.13 -9.99
N LYS A 61 11.72 -6.03 -9.28
CA LYS A 61 11.90 -5.95 -7.82
C LYS A 61 10.69 -6.41 -7.03
N MET A 62 9.56 -6.68 -7.71
CA MET A 62 8.27 -7.02 -7.11
C MET A 62 7.84 -5.96 -6.08
N THR A 63 7.99 -4.70 -6.44
CA THR A 63 7.61 -3.57 -5.58
C THR A 63 6.53 -2.70 -6.21
N ILE A 64 5.72 -2.10 -5.34
CA ILE A 64 4.76 -1.06 -5.69
C ILE A 64 5.05 0.14 -4.79
N ALA A 65 5.69 1.16 -5.36
CA ALA A 65 5.92 2.44 -4.70
C ALA A 65 4.72 3.35 -4.91
N MET A 66 4.32 4.07 -3.88
CA MET A 66 3.14 4.93 -3.85
C MET A 66 3.46 6.23 -3.13
N SER A 67 2.83 7.31 -3.60
CA SER A 67 2.84 8.60 -2.92
C SER A 67 1.43 9.12 -2.72
N PHE A 68 1.21 9.64 -1.53
CA PHE A 68 -0.02 10.31 -1.10
C PHE A 68 0.25 11.78 -0.76
N GLY A 69 1.18 12.41 -1.49
CA GLY A 69 1.73 13.73 -1.17
C GLY A 69 2.99 13.59 -0.31
N ASP A 70 2.90 14.04 0.94
CA ASP A 70 4.02 14.05 1.90
C ASP A 70 4.34 12.68 2.51
N ILE A 71 3.58 11.64 2.15
CA ILE A 71 3.86 10.25 2.54
C ILE A 71 4.16 9.40 1.33
N TRP A 72 5.27 8.66 1.45
CA TRP A 72 5.67 7.62 0.51
C TRP A 72 5.67 6.26 1.21
N SER A 73 5.20 5.24 0.49
CA SER A 73 5.18 3.85 0.93
C SER A 73 5.64 2.98 -0.23
N THR A 74 6.44 1.96 0.07
CA THR A 74 6.87 0.98 -0.93
C THR A 74 6.53 -0.41 -0.43
N LEU A 75 5.52 -1.00 -1.05
CA LEU A 75 5.16 -2.38 -0.78
C LEU A 75 6.11 -3.30 -1.55
N GLN A 76 6.79 -4.17 -0.83
CA GLN A 76 7.60 -5.24 -1.36
C GLN A 76 6.87 -6.57 -1.23
N PHE A 77 6.65 -7.24 -2.36
CA PHE A 77 6.00 -8.54 -2.42
C PHE A 77 7.08 -9.65 -2.48
N PRO A 78 6.81 -10.83 -1.90
CA PRO A 78 7.79 -11.92 -1.91
C PRO A 78 7.91 -12.60 -3.29
N ASP A 79 6.88 -12.50 -4.11
CA ASP A 79 6.79 -13.10 -5.44
C ASP A 79 5.82 -12.32 -6.36
N HIS A 80 5.71 -12.77 -7.62
CA HIS A 80 4.73 -12.29 -8.60
C HIS A 80 3.33 -12.89 -8.44
N GLY A 81 3.02 -13.42 -7.26
CA GLY A 81 1.81 -14.20 -6.97
C GLY A 81 0.52 -13.40 -7.14
N SER A 82 -0.59 -14.07 -6.79
CA SER A 82 -1.94 -13.54 -7.00
C SER A 82 -2.15 -12.18 -6.34
N GLU A 83 -1.56 -11.94 -5.18
CA GLU A 83 -1.69 -10.66 -4.48
C GLU A 83 -0.99 -9.52 -5.22
N PHE A 84 0.24 -9.73 -5.71
CA PHE A 84 0.96 -8.71 -6.49
C PHE A 84 0.18 -8.33 -7.77
N GLN A 85 -0.31 -9.34 -8.51
CA GLN A 85 -1.09 -9.13 -9.72
C GLN A 85 -2.44 -8.47 -9.42
N ARG A 86 -3.08 -8.82 -8.30
CA ARG A 86 -4.34 -8.22 -7.85
C ARG A 86 -4.17 -6.74 -7.55
N ILE A 87 -3.19 -6.37 -6.71
CA ILE A 87 -2.94 -4.97 -6.36
C ILE A 87 -2.56 -4.16 -7.60
N LYS A 88 -1.71 -4.70 -8.47
CA LYS A 88 -1.41 -4.10 -9.78
C LYS A 88 -2.68 -3.84 -10.59
N SER A 89 -3.59 -4.81 -10.68
CA SER A 89 -4.85 -4.63 -11.41
C SER A 89 -5.75 -3.58 -10.75
N GLU A 90 -5.89 -3.58 -9.43
CA GLU A 90 -6.76 -2.64 -8.72
C GLU A 90 -6.27 -1.19 -8.80
N LEU A 91 -4.96 -0.96 -8.73
CA LEU A 91 -4.36 0.36 -8.85
C LEU A 91 -4.42 0.91 -10.29
N THR A 92 -4.32 0.05 -11.30
CA THR A 92 -4.35 0.46 -12.71
C THR A 92 -5.75 0.54 -13.31
N ARG A 93 -6.78 0.04 -12.62
CA ARG A 93 -8.17 0.22 -13.06
C ARG A 93 -8.60 1.68 -12.87
N PRO A 94 -9.21 2.31 -13.90
CA PRO A 94 -9.83 3.61 -13.73
C PRO A 94 -10.95 3.52 -12.68
N SER A 95 -10.97 4.50 -11.77
CA SER A 95 -11.96 4.63 -10.68
C SER A 95 -13.29 5.16 -11.20
#